data_AF-A0A4R3EKQ5-F1
#
_entry.id   AF-A0A4R3EKQ5-F1
#
_cell.length_a   1.000
_cell.length_b   1.000
_cell.length_c   1.000
_cell.angle_alpha   90.00
_cell.angle_beta   90.00
_cell.angle_gamma   90.00
#
_symmetry.space_group_name_H-M   'P 1'
#
loop_
_entity.id
_entity.type
_entity.pdbx_description
1 polymer ?
#
loop_
_entity_poly.entity_id
_entity_poly.type
_entity_poly.pdbx_seq_one_letter_code
_entity_poly.pdbx_strand_id
1 'polypeptide(L)' 'MSSLSGYETHEGLSVRVEIFQIAGTDHWWLEVIDTNGRLTRWDAPFASEKDAYLEFCATVVIEGMREFTQ' A
#
# COMPACT_ATOMS: atom_id res chain seq x y z
N MET A 1 -11.22 -4.10 -6.16
CA MET A 1 -10.01 -4.31 -5.33
C MET A 1 -9.11 -5.28 -6.06
N SER A 2 -7.81 -5.00 -6.06
CA SER A 2 -6.76 -5.90 -6.57
C SER A 2 -6.68 -7.17 -5.71
N SER A 3 -6.21 -8.26 -6.31
CA SER A 3 -5.85 -9.49 -5.58
C SER A 3 -4.56 -9.35 -4.74
N LEU A 4 -3.78 -8.29 -4.97
CA LEU A 4 -2.58 -7.93 -4.19
C LEU A 4 -2.90 -7.10 -2.94
N SER A 5 -4.19 -6.79 -2.73
CA SER A 5 -4.63 -6.17 -1.47
C SER A 5 -4.67 -7.23 -0.36
N GLY A 6 -4.37 -6.83 0.87
CA GLY A 6 -4.36 -7.77 1.99
C GLY A 6 -3.71 -7.19 3.25
N TYR A 7 -3.61 -8.04 4.27
CA TYR A 7 -2.82 -7.72 5.44
C TYR A 7 -1.38 -8.15 5.21
N GLU A 8 -0.45 -7.24 5.47
CA GLU A 8 0.98 -7.49 5.39
C GLU A 8 1.58 -7.36 6.78
N THR A 9 2.40 -8.33 7.17
CA THR A 9 3.02 -8.37 8.51
C THR A 9 4.50 -8.68 8.40
N HIS A 10 5.33 -7.75 8.85
CA HIS A 10 6.77 -7.97 8.99
C HIS A 10 7.24 -7.47 10.35
N GLU A 11 8.15 -8.23 10.98
CA GLU A 11 8.74 -7.90 12.29
C GLU A 11 7.72 -7.60 13.41
N GLY A 12 6.53 -8.22 13.33
CA GLY A 12 5.45 -8.03 14.32
C GLY A 12 4.60 -6.78 14.10
N LEU A 13 4.89 -5.96 13.09
CA LEU A 13 4.07 -4.83 12.66
C LEU A 13 3.15 -5.27 11.53
N SER A 14 1.87 -4.90 11.61
CA SER A 14 0.84 -5.27 10.63
C SER A 14 0.19 -4.03 10.04
N VAL A 15 -0.04 -4.05 8.73
CA VAL A 15 -0.79 -3.01 8.01
C VAL A 15 -1.74 -3.67 7.02
N ARG A 16 -2.78 -2.95 6.61
CA ARG A 16 -3.65 -3.34 5.51
C ARG A 16 -3.27 -2.57 4.25
N VAL A 17 -2.84 -3.30 3.23
CA VAL A 17 -2.55 -2.80 1.89
C VAL A 17 -3.83 -2.86 1.06
N GLU A 18 -4.28 -1.72 0.59
CA GLU A 18 -5.44 -1.57 -0.29
C GLU A 18 -5.01 -1.03 -1.65
N ILE A 19 -5.19 -1.85 -2.68
CA ILE A 19 -4.86 -1.51 -4.07
C ILE A 19 -6.13 -1.55 -4.91
N PHE A 20 -6.46 -0.44 -5.55
CA PHE A 20 -7.69 -0.32 -6.33
C PHE A 20 -7.54 0.60 -7.53
N GLN A 21 -8.30 0.29 -8.59
CA GLN A 21 -8.42 1.11 -9.77
C GLN A 21 -9.48 2.20 -9.54
N ILE A 22 -9.22 3.42 -10.01
CA ILE A 22 -10.27 4.46 -10.07
C ILE A 22 -11.18 4.18 -11.26
N ALA A 23 -12.49 4.11 -10.99
CA ALA A 23 -13.51 3.91 -12.01
C ALA A 23 -13.39 4.94 -13.14
N GLY A 24 -13.38 4.47 -14.38
CA GLY A 24 -13.23 5.32 -15.56
C GLY A 24 -11.78 5.69 -15.90
N THR A 25 -10.79 5.11 -15.24
CA THR A 25 -9.36 5.31 -15.53
C THR A 25 -8.61 3.98 -15.53
N ASP A 26 -7.44 3.93 -16.17
CA ASP A 26 -6.49 2.81 -16.08
C ASP A 26 -5.46 3.00 -14.95
N HIS A 27 -5.76 3.89 -14.01
CA HIS A 27 -4.88 4.27 -12.91
C HIS A 27 -5.21 3.54 -11.62
N TRP A 28 -4.15 3.15 -10.91
CA TRP A 28 -4.23 2.39 -9.67
C TRP A 28 -3.76 3.22 -8.49
N TRP A 29 -4.40 3.04 -7.35
CA TRP A 29 -4.02 3.68 -6.10
C TRP A 29 -3.58 2.64 -5.10
N LEU A 30 -2.66 3.07 -4.25
CA LEU A 30 -2.18 2.35 -3.07
C LEU A 30 -2.55 3.16 -1.84
N GLU A 31 -3.18 2.47 -0.90
CA GLU A 31 -3.48 2.94 0.43
C GLU A 31 -2.92 1.92 1.43
N VAL A 32 -2.18 2.40 2.42
CA VAL A 32 -1.65 1.57 3.51
C VAL A 32 -2.24 2.05 4.81
N ILE A 33 -2.96 1.18 5.50
CA ILE A 33 -3.69 1.49 6.73
C ILE A 33 -3.05 0.75 7.90
N ASP A 34 -2.62 1.47 8.92
CA ASP A 34 -2.06 0.86 10.13
C ASP A 34 -3.14 0.27 11.06
N THR A 35 -2.73 -0.36 12.16
CA THR A 35 -3.65 -0.93 13.17
C THR A 35 -4.52 0.09 13.88
N ASN A 36 -4.15 1.38 13.85
CA ASN A 36 -4.90 2.48 14.42
C ASN A 36 -5.87 3.12 13.39
N GLY A 37 -5.87 2.65 12.14
CA GLY A 37 -6.67 3.20 11.06
C GLY A 37 -6.05 4.43 10.39
N ARG A 38 -4.77 4.73 10.63
CA ARG A 38 -4.06 5.81 9.97
C ARG A 38 -3.71 5.41 8.54
N LEU A 39 -4.02 6.30 7.60
CA LEU A 39 -3.83 6.08 6.17
C LEU A 39 -2.57 6.76 5.66
N THR A 40 -1.69 5.99 5.02
CA THR A 40 -0.62 6.49 4.16
C THR A 40 -1.04 6.29 2.70
N ARG A 41 -0.93 7.35 1.91
CA ARG A 41 -1.27 7.37 0.48
C ARG A 41 -0.20 8.15 -0.28
N TRP A 42 0.14 7.67 -1.47
CA TRP A 42 1.12 8.31 -2.36
C TRP A 42 0.49 9.50 -3.09
N ASP A 43 1.29 10.47 -3.54
CA ASP A 43 0.77 11.68 -4.20
C ASP A 43 0.28 11.43 -5.63
N ALA A 44 0.75 10.36 -6.27
CA ALA A 44 0.46 10.03 -7.67
C ALA A 44 -0.09 8.60 -7.81
N PRO A 45 -0.97 8.36 -8.80
CA PRO A 45 -1.41 7.02 -9.13
C PRO A 45 -0.32 6.20 -9.83
N PHE A 46 -0.50 4.88 -9.80
CA PHE A 46 0.33 3.89 -10.46
C PHE A 46 -0.28 3.44 -11.79
N ALA A 47 0.56 2.92 -12.68
CA ALA A 47 0.14 2.38 -13.98
C ALA A 47 -0.49 0.99 -13.87
N SER A 48 -0.18 0.23 -12.83
CA SER A 48 -0.73 -1.11 -12.59
C SER A 48 -0.84 -1.43 -11.11
N GLU A 49 -1.66 -2.43 -10.78
CA GLU A 49 -1.72 -2.99 -9.41
C GLU A 49 -0.37 -3.53 -8.93
N LYS A 50 0.46 -4.02 -9.86
CA LYS A 50 1.80 -4.55 -9.56
C LYS A 50 2.77 -3.42 -9.22
N ASP A 51 2.74 -2.32 -9.96
CA ASP A 51 3.60 -1.16 -9.67
C ASP A 51 3.26 -0.57 -8.30
N ALA A 52 1.96 -0.48 -7.97
CA ALA A 52 1.50 -0.10 -6.64
C ALA A 52 2.05 -1.04 -5.55
N TYR A 53 1.92 -2.36 -5.71
CA TYR A 53 2.44 -3.31 -4.72
C TYR A 53 3.97 -3.28 -4.59
N LEU A 54 4.69 -3.12 -5.71
CA LEU A 54 6.15 -3.01 -5.70
C LEU A 54 6.63 -1.75 -4.96
N GLU A 55 5.90 -0.65 -5.06
CA GLU A 55 6.20 0.57 -4.30
C GLU A 55 6.07 0.32 -2.79
N PHE A 56 4.99 -0.33 -2.34
CA PHE A 56 4.86 -0.76 -0.94
C PHE A 56 6.07 -1.60 -0.49
N CYS A 57 6.43 -2.63 -1.26
CA CYS A 57 7.60 -3.46 -0.95
C CYS A 57 8.90 -2.64 -0.91
N ALA A 58 9.08 -1.70 -1.83
CA ALA A 58 10.27 -0.85 -1.87
C ALA A 58 10.37 0.02 -0.62
N THR A 59 9.28 0.67 -0.20
CA THR A 59 9.23 1.44 1.05
C THR A 59 9.54 0.56 2.26
N VAL A 60 8.96 -0.64 2.35
CA VAL A 60 9.28 -1.59 3.43
C VAL A 60 10.76 -1.97 3.43
N VAL A 61 11.37 -2.18 2.27
CA VAL A 61 12.79 -2.53 2.17
C VAL A 61 13.71 -1.37 2.55
N ILE A 62 13.37 -0.13 2.17
CA ILE A 62 14.22 1.04 2.35
C ILE A 62 14.04 1.65 3.75
N GLU A 63 12.80 1.76 4.23
CA GLU A 63 12.42 2.54 5.42
C GLU A 63 11.93 1.66 6.58
N GLY A 64 11.47 0.45 6.25
CA GLY A 64 10.90 -0.52 7.19
C GLY A 64 9.40 -0.32 7.40
N MET A 65 8.71 -1.38 7.88
CA MET A 65 7.27 -1.33 8.19
C MET A 65 6.88 -0.21 9.15
N ARG A 66 7.81 0.19 10.03
CA ARG A 66 7.60 1.25 11.02
C ARG A 66 7.23 2.58 10.41
N GLU A 67 7.54 2.84 9.14
CA GLU A 67 7.13 4.06 8.45
C GLU A 67 5.60 4.22 8.45
N PHE A 68 4.89 3.10 8.27
CA PHE A 68 3.43 3.10 8.20
C PHE A 68 2.76 3.19 9.58
N THR A 69 3.46 2.79 10.65
CA THR A 69 2.88 2.62 12.00
C THR A 69 3.26 3.73 13.01
N GLN A 70 3.65 4.92 12.54
CA GLN A 70 4.08 6.03 13.41
C GLN A 70 2.92 6.82 14.05
#